data_AF-A0A975XY78-F1
#
_entry.id   AF-A0A975XY78-F1
#
_cell.length_a   1.000
_cell.length_b   1.000
_cell.length_c   1.000
_cell.angle_alpha   90.00
_cell.angle_beta   90.00
_cell.angle_gamma   90.00
#
_symmetry.space_group_name_H-M   'P 1'
#
loop_
_entity.id
_entity.type
_entity.pdbx_description
1 polymer ?
#
loop_
_entity_poly.entity_id
_entity_poly.type
_entity_poly.pdbx_seq_one_letter_code
_entity_poly.pdbx_strand_id
1 'polypeptide(L)'
;MLAGAPTGFAGTETYRQSSSALLYVLGLDVIQVCGAIACLGLVRPWGERVPAWVPGIGGREIPRLLPLIVGGVGNLILYRVIWRLAIHFTLVWTGVEQGWTPTDGMNATQTTVIALCYAPMLAWPAALSIALVGYALRRRRRLPAHPAPDAGA
;
A
#
# COMPACT_ATOMS: atom_id res chain seq x y z
N MET A 1 -13.46 14.26 -8.37
CA MET A 1 -13.82 15.23 -7.31
C MET A 1 -13.40 16.67 -7.64
N LEU A 2 -12.17 16.90 -8.11
CA LEU A 2 -11.62 18.24 -8.38
C LEU A 2 -12.14 18.90 -9.67
N ALA A 3 -12.52 18.11 -10.68
CA ALA A 3 -13.01 18.61 -11.97
C ALA A 3 -14.45 19.20 -11.93
N GLY A 4 -15.04 19.40 -10.75
CA GLY A 4 -16.39 19.95 -10.59
C GLY A 4 -17.55 19.04 -10.99
N ALA A 5 -17.27 17.93 -11.70
CA ALA A 5 -18.30 16.97 -12.12
C ALA A 5 -19.08 16.39 -10.92
N PRO A 6 -20.42 16.31 -10.99
CA PRO A 6 -21.24 15.74 -9.94
C PRO A 6 -21.06 14.22 -9.91
N THR A 7 -20.14 13.77 -9.06
CA THR A 7 -19.83 12.34 -8.89
C THR A 7 -20.71 11.66 -7.84
N GLY A 8 -21.70 12.36 -7.27
CA GLY A 8 -22.65 11.79 -6.29
C GLY A 8 -22.10 11.58 -4.87
N PHE A 9 -20.90 12.07 -4.56
CA PHE A 9 -20.32 11.97 -3.22
C PHE A 9 -20.76 13.15 -2.34
N ALA A 10 -21.28 12.85 -1.14
CA ALA A 10 -21.59 13.85 -0.13
C ALA A 10 -20.31 14.59 0.32
N GLY A 11 -20.38 15.91 0.51
CA GLY A 11 -19.25 16.72 1.01
C GLY A 11 -18.21 17.17 -0.02
N THR A 12 -18.40 16.90 -1.31
CA THR A 12 -17.46 17.35 -2.37
C THR A 12 -17.22 18.86 -2.42
N GLU A 13 -18.22 19.63 -1.98
CA GLU A 13 -18.15 21.09 -1.78
C GLU A 13 -17.10 21.45 -0.72
N THR A 14 -17.18 20.84 0.47
CA THR A 14 -16.31 21.11 1.61
C THR A 14 -14.83 20.82 1.30
N TYR A 15 -14.58 19.79 0.49
CA TYR A 15 -13.23 19.46 0.02
C TYR A 15 -12.71 20.42 -1.04
N ARG A 16 -13.56 21.10 -1.82
CA ARG A 16 -13.12 22.07 -2.85
C ARG A 16 -12.90 23.47 -2.29
N GLN A 17 -13.69 23.89 -1.32
CA GLN A 17 -13.55 25.21 -0.70
C GLN A 17 -12.42 25.28 0.33
N SER A 18 -11.98 24.13 0.84
CA SER A 18 -10.89 24.06 1.82
C SER A 18 -9.58 23.62 1.17
N SER A 19 -8.59 24.53 1.14
CA SER A 19 -7.26 24.24 0.62
C SER A 19 -6.56 23.09 1.36
N SER A 20 -6.82 22.91 2.67
CA SER A 20 -6.24 21.81 3.45
C SER A 20 -6.86 20.46 3.08
N ALA A 21 -8.16 20.43 2.79
CA ALA A 21 -8.87 19.23 2.36
C ALA A 21 -8.43 18.81 0.94
N LEU A 22 -8.21 19.79 0.05
CA LEU A 22 -7.59 19.56 -1.27
C LEU A 22 -6.20 18.95 -1.15
N LEU A 23 -5.33 19.55 -0.33
CA LEU A 23 -3.96 19.06 -0.11
C LEU A 23 -3.95 17.67 0.51
N TYR A 24 -4.89 17.35 1.41
CA TYR A 24 -5.05 16.02 1.97
C TYR A 24 -5.33 14.97 0.88
N VAL A 25 -6.32 15.22 0.01
CA VAL A 25 -6.67 14.28 -1.07
C VAL A 25 -5.52 14.12 -2.06
N LEU A 26 -4.91 15.22 -2.49
CA LEU A 26 -3.75 15.17 -3.38
C LEU A 26 -2.56 14.43 -2.76
N GLY A 27 -2.32 14.64 -1.46
CA GLY A 27 -1.29 13.92 -0.71
C GLY A 27 -1.53 12.42 -0.70
N LEU A 28 -2.78 11.99 -0.48
CA LEU A 28 -3.16 10.59 -0.54
C LEU A 28 -2.95 9.98 -1.93
N ASP A 29 -3.33 10.69 -2.99
CA ASP A 29 -3.14 10.25 -4.38
C ASP A 29 -1.65 10.07 -4.69
N VAL A 30 -0.81 11.05 -4.32
CA VAL A 30 0.64 10.97 -4.50
C VAL A 30 1.21 9.77 -3.74
N ILE A 31 0.83 9.57 -2.48
CA ILE A 31 1.26 8.42 -1.68
C ILE A 31 0.83 7.10 -2.35
N GLN A 32 -0.39 7.04 -2.89
CA GLN A 32 -0.90 5.84 -3.56
C GLN A 32 -0.12 5.52 -4.83
N VAL A 33 0.15 6.52 -5.67
CA VAL A 33 0.96 6.38 -6.89
C VAL A 33 2.40 5.98 -6.54
N CYS A 34 3.02 6.62 -5.56
CA CYS A 34 4.34 6.25 -5.07
C CYS A 34 4.37 4.81 -4.54
N GLY A 35 3.37 4.40 -3.77
CA GLY A 35 3.22 3.04 -3.28
C GLY A 35 3.08 2.02 -4.42
N ALA A 36 2.28 2.32 -5.45
CA ALA A 36 2.13 1.46 -6.61
C ALA A 36 3.45 1.30 -7.38
N ILE A 37 4.18 2.39 -7.59
CA ILE A 37 5.51 2.35 -8.22
C ILE A 37 6.50 1.54 -7.37
N ALA A 38 6.45 1.68 -6.04
CA ALA A 38 7.29 0.88 -5.13
C ALA A 38 6.96 -0.62 -5.21
N CYS A 39 5.69 -1.00 -5.28
CA CYS A 39 5.26 -2.38 -5.52
C CYS A 39 5.76 -2.93 -6.85
N LEU A 40 5.71 -2.13 -7.93
CA LEU A 40 6.29 -2.52 -9.22
C LEU A 40 7.81 -2.71 -9.10
N GLY A 41 8.51 -1.89 -8.31
CA GLY A 41 9.93 -2.03 -8.01
C GLY A 41 10.28 -3.31 -7.22
N LEU A 42 9.36 -3.85 -6.42
CA LEU A 42 9.52 -5.12 -5.71
C LEU A 42 9.40 -6.35 -6.65
N VAL A 43 8.54 -6.25 -7.67
CA VAL A 43 8.24 -7.34 -8.61
C VAL A 43 9.19 -7.34 -9.82
N ARG A 44 9.47 -6.17 -10.40
CA ARG A 44 10.36 -6.01 -11.56
C ARG A 44 11.82 -5.77 -11.13
N PRO A 45 12.81 -6.06 -11.99
CA PRO A 45 14.24 -5.82 -11.69
C PRO A 45 14.62 -4.34 -11.45
N TRP A 46 13.67 -3.40 -11.40
CA TRP A 46 13.91 -1.99 -11.06
C TRP A 46 14.46 -1.79 -9.65
N GLY A 47 14.27 -2.77 -8.74
CA GLY A 47 14.93 -2.78 -7.43
C GLY A 47 16.46 -2.99 -7.48
N GLU A 48 17.03 -3.33 -8.65
CA GLU A 48 18.48 -3.51 -8.84
C GLU A 48 19.18 -2.25 -9.32
N ARG A 49 18.57 -1.51 -10.26
CA ARG A 49 19.11 -0.26 -10.80
C ARG A 49 17.96 0.71 -11.02
N VAL A 50 18.14 1.93 -10.53
CA VAL A 50 17.21 3.03 -10.82
C VAL A 50 17.17 3.24 -12.34
N PRO A 51 15.98 3.36 -12.97
CA PRO A 51 15.89 3.62 -14.41
C PRO A 51 16.72 4.85 -14.79
N ALA A 52 17.48 4.76 -15.89
CA ALA A 52 18.41 5.81 -16.31
C ALA A 52 17.71 7.16 -16.61
N TRP A 53 16.39 7.16 -16.82
CA TRP A 53 15.62 8.39 -17.04
C TRP A 53 15.34 9.18 -15.74
N VAL A 54 15.53 8.59 -14.55
CA VAL A 54 15.27 9.29 -13.28
C VAL A 54 16.37 10.32 -13.03
N PRO A 55 16.05 11.63 -12.99
CA PRO A 55 17.06 12.67 -12.79
C PRO A 55 17.73 12.51 -11.40
N GLY A 56 19.07 12.52 -11.36
CA GLY A 56 19.87 12.56 -10.13
C GLY A 56 20.25 11.21 -9.49
N ILE A 57 19.52 10.12 -9.77
CA ILE A 57 19.75 8.79 -9.17
C ILE A 57 19.76 7.64 -10.20
N GLY A 58 19.45 7.93 -11.47
CA GLY A 58 19.45 6.95 -12.56
C GLY A 58 20.78 6.18 -12.65
N GLY A 59 20.68 4.85 -12.73
CA GLY A 59 21.84 3.96 -12.84
C GLY A 59 22.52 3.55 -11.53
N ARG A 60 22.17 4.14 -10.38
CA ARG A 60 22.75 3.71 -9.08
C ARG A 60 22.15 2.39 -8.62
N GLU A 61 23.00 1.54 -8.05
CA GLU A 61 22.56 0.30 -7.40
C GLU A 61 21.87 0.64 -6.08
N ILE A 62 20.61 0.21 -5.95
CA ILE A 62 19.82 0.49 -4.75
C ILE A 62 20.29 -0.46 -3.64
N PRO A 63 20.62 0.05 -2.43
CA PRO A 63 21.00 -0.78 -1.30
C PRO A 63 19.93 -1.83 -1.01
N ARG A 64 20.34 -3.10 -0.90
CA ARG A 64 19.43 -4.26 -0.76
C ARG A 64 18.39 -4.12 0.34
N LEU A 65 18.75 -3.45 1.44
CA LEU A 65 17.91 -3.26 2.62
C LEU A 65 16.83 -2.19 2.42
N LEU A 66 17.04 -1.21 1.54
CA LEU A 66 16.14 -0.07 1.41
C LEU A 66 14.72 -0.50 0.95
N PRO A 67 14.54 -1.31 -0.12
CA PRO A 67 13.20 -1.77 -0.50
C PRO A 67 12.54 -2.67 0.54
N LEU A 68 13.35 -3.43 1.31
CA LEU A 68 12.88 -4.30 2.38
C LEU A 68 12.38 -3.51 3.59
N ILE A 69 13.12 -2.49 4.01
CA ILE A 69 12.74 -1.64 5.14
C ILE A 69 11.54 -0.77 4.74
N VAL A 70 11.62 -0.06 3.62
CA VAL A 70 10.53 0.82 3.17
C VAL A 70 9.26 0.02 2.91
N GLY A 71 9.36 -1.10 2.16
CA GLY A 71 8.23 -1.96 1.91
C GLY A 71 7.71 -2.64 3.17
N GLY A 72 8.58 -3.07 4.08
CA GLY A 72 8.20 -3.67 5.36
C GLY A 72 7.48 -2.69 6.30
N VAL A 73 7.98 -1.47 6.43
CA VAL A 73 7.34 -0.40 7.21
C VAL A 73 5.99 -0.03 6.59
N GLY A 74 5.95 0.17 5.27
CA GLY A 74 4.71 0.45 4.55
C GLY A 74 3.67 -0.65 4.74
N ASN A 75 4.10 -1.92 4.67
CA ASN A 75 3.24 -3.07 4.88
C ASN A 75 2.70 -3.17 6.32
N LEU A 76 3.53 -2.86 7.32
CA LEU A 76 3.10 -2.83 8.73
C LEU A 76 2.07 -1.73 8.98
N ILE A 77 2.29 -0.54 8.42
CA ILE A 77 1.32 0.57 8.49
C ILE A 77 0.01 0.15 7.84
N LEU A 78 0.08 -0.48 6.66
CA LEU A 78 -1.09 -0.96 5.93
C LEU A 78 -1.89 -1.99 6.74
N TYR A 79 -1.23 -2.98 7.34
CA TYR A 79 -1.87 -3.92 8.27
C TYR A 79 -2.59 -3.19 9.40
N ARG A 80 -1.91 -2.23 10.03
CA ARG A 80 -2.45 -1.49 11.17
C ARG A 80 -3.69 -0.69 10.77
N VAL A 81 -3.67 -0.01 9.63
CA VAL A 81 -4.80 0.80 9.16
C VAL A 81 -5.98 -0.10 8.77
N ILE A 82 -5.75 -1.08 7.90
CA ILE A 82 -6.82 -1.94 7.37
C ILE A 82 -7.47 -2.75 8.49
N TRP A 83 -6.67 -3.38 9.35
CA TRP A 83 -7.22 -4.25 10.38
C TRP A 83 -7.90 -3.48 11.51
N ARG A 84 -7.37 -2.31 11.88
CA ARG A 84 -8.04 -1.43 12.85
C ARG A 84 -9.40 -0.98 12.34
N LEU A 85 -9.51 -0.63 11.07
CA LEU A 85 -10.78 -0.22 10.46
C LEU A 85 -11.76 -1.41 10.36
N ALA A 86 -11.27 -2.58 9.95
CA ALA A 86 -12.07 -3.80 9.87
C ALA A 86 -12.63 -4.22 11.24
N ILE A 87 -11.80 -4.18 12.29
CA ILE A 87 -12.24 -4.45 13.66
C ILE A 87 -13.29 -3.43 14.09
N HIS A 88 -13.01 -2.13 13.90
CA HIS A 88 -13.94 -1.08 14.30
C HIS A 88 -15.31 -1.23 13.63
N PHE A 89 -15.35 -1.42 12.31
CA PHE A 89 -16.62 -1.65 11.59
C PHE A 89 -17.33 -2.92 12.04
N THR A 90 -16.59 -3.99 12.30
CA THR A 90 -17.17 -5.24 12.83
C THR A 90 -17.79 -5.04 14.21
N LEU A 91 -17.12 -4.32 15.11
CA LEU A 91 -17.63 -4.00 16.44
C LEU A 91 -18.89 -3.14 16.40
N VAL A 92 -18.94 -2.16 15.49
CA VAL A 92 -20.14 -1.32 15.31
C VAL A 92 -21.29 -2.12 14.68
N TRP A 93 -21.03 -2.92 13.64
CA TRP A 93 -22.07 -3.73 13.00
C TRP A 93 -22.65 -4.83 13.89
N THR A 94 -21.87 -5.33 14.85
CA THR A 94 -22.33 -6.30 15.86
C THR A 94 -22.99 -5.64 17.07
N GLY A 95 -23.04 -4.31 17.13
CA GLY A 95 -23.63 -3.55 18.23
C GLY A 95 -22.79 -3.51 19.51
N VAL A 96 -21.54 -3.98 19.46
CA VAL A 96 -20.62 -3.97 20.60
C VAL A 96 -20.12 -2.55 20.89
N GLU A 97 -19.87 -1.76 19.86
CA GLU A 97 -19.51 -0.35 19.97
C GLU A 97 -20.51 0.55 19.25
N GLN A 98 -20.64 1.79 19.72
CA GLN A 98 -21.35 2.84 19.00
C GLN A 98 -20.31 3.68 18.26
N GLY A 99 -20.54 3.94 16.96
CA GLY A 99 -19.61 4.69 16.13
C GLY A 99 -20.18 4.94 14.75
N TRP A 100 -19.56 5.87 14.04
CA TRP A 100 -19.92 6.14 12.65
C TRP A 100 -19.35 5.03 11.75
N THR A 101 -20.18 4.54 10.83
CA THR A 101 -19.72 3.65 9.75
C THR A 101 -20.13 4.19 8.38
N PRO A 102 -19.42 3.80 7.31
CA PRO A 102 -19.82 4.14 5.94
C PRO A 102 -21.18 3.59 5.53
N THR A 103 -21.76 2.71 6.34
CA THR A 103 -23.02 2.00 6.10
C THR A 103 -24.16 2.50 7.00
N ASP A 104 -23.98 3.62 7.70
CA ASP A 104 -25.04 4.20 8.53
C ASP A 104 -26.29 4.48 7.68
N GLY A 105 -27.44 3.95 8.12
CA GLY A 105 -28.71 4.06 7.39
C GLY A 105 -28.95 3.00 6.30
N MET A 106 -28.02 2.07 6.08
CA MET A 106 -28.21 0.96 5.14
C MET A 106 -28.90 -0.25 5.79
N ASN A 107 -29.62 -1.03 4.99
CA ASN A 107 -30.17 -2.30 5.47
C ASN A 107 -29.10 -3.41 5.51
N ALA A 108 -29.39 -4.52 6.19
CA ALA A 108 -28.42 -5.61 6.38
C ALA A 108 -27.87 -6.20 5.06
N THR A 109 -28.71 -6.30 4.03
CA THR A 109 -28.31 -6.81 2.71
C THR A 109 -27.33 -5.86 2.02
N GLN A 110 -27.62 -4.55 2.02
CA GLN A 110 -26.75 -3.52 1.45
C GLN A 110 -25.39 -3.48 2.16
N THR A 111 -25.39 -3.52 3.49
CA THR A 111 -24.18 -3.58 4.30
C THR A 111 -23.36 -4.82 3.96
N THR A 112 -24.00 -5.99 3.83
CA THR A 112 -23.31 -7.24 3.47
C THR A 112 -22.69 -7.17 2.08
N VAL A 113 -23.42 -6.62 1.09
CA VAL A 113 -22.90 -6.46 -0.28
C VAL A 113 -21.67 -5.55 -0.30
N ILE A 114 -21.73 -4.40 0.37
CA ILE A 114 -20.58 -3.50 0.49
C ILE A 114 -19.42 -4.18 1.22
N ALA A 115 -19.69 -4.87 2.33
CA ALA A 115 -18.66 -5.60 3.07
C ALA A 115 -17.92 -6.61 2.18
N LEU A 116 -18.67 -7.38 1.37
CA LEU A 116 -18.09 -8.34 0.43
C LEU A 116 -17.29 -7.66 -0.68
N CYS A 117 -17.76 -6.54 -1.23
CA CYS A 117 -17.01 -5.78 -2.24
C CYS A 117 -15.68 -5.25 -1.72
N TYR A 118 -15.61 -4.89 -0.42
CA TYR A 118 -14.40 -4.38 0.21
C TYR A 118 -13.56 -5.46 0.91
N ALA A 119 -14.09 -6.66 1.13
CA ALA A 119 -13.36 -7.77 1.75
C ALA A 119 -12.02 -8.11 1.07
N PRO A 120 -11.88 -8.07 -0.28
CA PRO A 120 -10.59 -8.29 -0.94
C PRO A 120 -9.48 -7.32 -0.48
N MET A 121 -9.84 -6.13 0.00
CA MET A 121 -8.89 -5.16 0.55
C MET A 121 -8.12 -5.73 1.74
N LEU A 122 -8.74 -6.62 2.54
CA LEU A 122 -8.11 -7.27 3.69
C LEU A 122 -6.94 -8.19 3.29
N ALA A 123 -6.96 -8.73 2.07
CA ALA A 123 -5.90 -9.59 1.57
C ALA A 123 -4.67 -8.80 1.08
N TRP A 124 -4.78 -7.49 0.89
CA TRP A 124 -3.73 -6.66 0.31
C TRP A 124 -2.41 -6.64 1.10
N PRO A 125 -2.41 -6.46 2.45
CA PRO A 125 -1.19 -6.56 3.25
C PRO A 125 -0.53 -7.94 3.18
N ALA A 126 -1.34 -9.00 3.10
CA ALA A 126 -0.82 -10.36 2.97
C ALA A 126 -0.12 -10.56 1.61
N ALA A 127 -0.73 -10.07 0.52
CA ALA A 127 -0.12 -10.09 -0.80
C ALA A 127 1.21 -9.32 -0.85
N LEU A 128 1.28 -8.14 -0.21
CA LEU A 128 2.51 -7.36 -0.12
C LEU A 128 3.60 -8.07 0.70
N SER A 129 3.21 -8.76 1.77
CA SER A 129 4.10 -9.60 2.57
C SER A 129 4.72 -10.72 1.71
N ILE A 130 3.91 -11.40 0.90
CA ILE A 130 4.37 -12.42 -0.04
C ILE A 130 5.34 -11.82 -1.06
N ALA A 131 5.04 -10.63 -1.59
CA ALA A 131 5.94 -9.94 -2.53
C ALA A 131 7.31 -9.60 -1.89
N LEU A 132 7.31 -9.12 -0.64
CA LEU A 132 8.52 -8.82 0.13
C LEU A 132 9.36 -10.07 0.40
N VAL A 133 8.72 -11.17 0.80
CA VAL A 133 9.38 -12.46 1.01
C VAL A 133 9.96 -12.97 -0.31
N GLY A 134 9.18 -12.90 -1.41
CA GLY A 134 9.65 -13.27 -2.75
C GLY A 134 10.87 -12.45 -3.18
N TYR A 135 10.87 -11.14 -2.92
CA TYR A 135 12.03 -10.28 -3.18
C TYR A 135 13.25 -10.71 -2.35
N ALA A 136 13.08 -10.95 -1.04
CA ALA A 136 14.16 -11.39 -0.17
C ALA A 136 14.77 -12.74 -0.62
N LEU A 137 13.94 -13.69 -1.01
CA LEU A 137 14.37 -15.01 -1.50
C LEU A 137 15.12 -14.92 -2.83
N ARG A 138 14.61 -14.13 -3.80
CA ARG A 138 15.29 -13.91 -5.10
C ARG A 138 16.67 -13.29 -4.91
N ARG A 139 16.81 -12.37 -3.95
CA ARG A 139 18.08 -11.71 -3.63
C ARG A 139 19.11 -12.62 -2.95
N ARG A 140 18.66 -13.53 -2.08
CA ARG A 140 19.54 -14.50 -1.41
C ARG A 140 20.16 -15.48 -2.40
N ARG A 141 19.42 -15.92 -3.42
CA ARG A 141 19.91 -16.83 -4.46
C ARG A 141 20.96 -16.21 -5.41
N ARG A 142 21.10 -14.88 -5.44
CA ARG A 142 22.05 -14.15 -6.30
C ARG A 142 23.36 -13.77 -5.58
N LEU A 143 23.53 -14.11 -4.30
CA LEU A 143 24.83 -14.02 -3.64
C LEU A 143 25.66 -15.23 -4.11
N PRO A 144 26.82 -15.05 -4.76
CA PRO A 144 27.70 -16.17 -5.07
C PRO A 144 28.11 -16.87 -3.78
N ALA A 145 28.10 -18.20 -3.77
CA ALA A 145 28.91 -18.96 -2.83
C ALA A 145 30.36 -18.47 -3.01
N HIS A 146 31.00 -18.08 -1.91
CA HIS A 146 32.42 -17.75 -1.93
C HIS A 146 33.16 -18.95 -2.57
N PRO A 147 33.93 -18.77 -3.65
CA PRO A 147 34.77 -19.86 -4.14
C PRO A 147 35.66 -20.28 -2.98
N ALA A 148 35.66 -21.58 -2.68
CA ALA A 148 36.58 -22.15 -1.70
C ALA A 148 38.00 -21.69 -2.05
N PRO A 149 38.82 -21.27 -1.07
CA PRO A 149 40.22 -20.96 -1.36
C PRO A 149 40.83 -22.22 -1.98
N ASP A 150 41.33 -22.07 -3.21
CA ASP A 150 42.04 -23.11 -3.92
C ASP A 150 43.21 -23.56 -3.04
N ALA A 151 43.06 -24.72 -2.41
CA ALA A 151 44.11 -25.34 -1.63
C ALA A 151 45.17 -25.87 -2.62
N GLY A 152 46.10 -25.00 -2.97
CA GLY A 152 47.25 -25.32 -3.81
C GLY A 152 48.46 -24.47 -3.45
N ALA A 153 49.23 -24.93 -2.46
CA ALA A 153 50.70 -24.78 -2.36
C ALA A 153 51.21 -25.68 -1.23
#